data_AF-A0A9E5R1B8-F1
#
_entry.id   AF-A0A9E5R1B8-F1
#
_cell.length_a   1.000
_cell.length_b   1.000
_cell.length_c   1.000
_cell.angle_alpha   90.00
_cell.angle_beta   90.00
_cell.angle_gamma   90.00
#
_symmetry.space_group_name_H-M   'P 1'
#
loop_
_entity.id
_entity.type
_entity.pdbx_description
1 polymer ?
#
loop_
_entity_poly.entity_id
_entity_poly.type
_entity_poly.pdbx_seq_one_letter_code
_entity_poly.pdbx_strand_id
1 'polypeptide(L)'
;MRLPGQGGMADVANLHQNFLMYLTRHSPLSLVHEVEIVSAGRGLASPEERRAAGLHPGEVRLVTNLGSFCQNPETRLLELESLHPGVSREHLREQTGFEIILADGFQESPPPTAEELRVLRTEIDPLGIRRLEFIPSKERTALIDELLRLEEGFIAEETR
;
A
#
# COMPACT_ATOMS: atom_id res chain seq x y z
N MET A 1 -14.64 8.78 16.02
CA MET A 1 -14.98 9.04 14.59
C MET A 1 -15.59 7.77 14.00
N ARG A 2 -16.61 7.84 13.15
CA ARG A 2 -17.16 6.65 12.46
C ARG A 2 -16.57 6.56 11.05
N LEU A 3 -15.86 5.47 10.77
CA LEU A 3 -15.29 5.15 9.46
C LEU A 3 -16.27 4.32 8.62
N PRO A 4 -16.03 4.12 7.29
CA PRO A 4 -16.92 3.38 6.39
C PRO A 4 -17.27 1.95 6.83
N GLY A 5 -16.44 1.33 7.68
CA GLY A 5 -16.65 0.00 8.23
C GLY A 5 -15.69 -1.05 7.65
N GLN A 6 -15.82 -2.28 8.12
CA GLN A 6 -14.90 -3.39 7.80
C GLN A 6 -15.13 -3.98 6.40
N GLY A 7 -16.32 -3.80 5.81
CA GLY A 7 -16.64 -4.31 4.48
C GLY A 7 -16.54 -5.83 4.39
N GLY A 8 -15.62 -6.34 3.57
CA GLY A 8 -15.30 -7.77 3.47
C GLY A 8 -13.87 -8.10 3.92
N MET A 9 -13.20 -7.19 4.64
CA MET A 9 -11.76 -7.28 4.86
C MET A 9 -11.38 -8.46 5.78
N ALA A 10 -12.26 -8.91 6.67
CA ALA A 10 -11.98 -10.08 7.50
C ALA A 10 -11.90 -11.36 6.66
N ASP A 11 -12.75 -11.50 5.65
CA ASP A 11 -12.73 -12.64 4.74
C ASP A 11 -11.53 -12.54 3.80
N VAL A 12 -11.30 -11.36 3.20
CA VAL A 12 -10.15 -11.14 2.30
C VAL A 12 -8.84 -11.44 3.02
N ALA A 13 -8.66 -10.89 4.22
CA ALA A 13 -7.45 -11.06 5.00
C ALA A 13 -7.25 -12.51 5.45
N ASN A 14 -8.30 -13.28 5.72
CA ASN A 14 -8.18 -14.63 6.29
C ASN A 14 -8.29 -15.77 5.27
N LEU A 15 -9.03 -15.64 4.17
CA LEU A 15 -9.27 -16.73 3.24
C LEU A 15 -8.24 -16.80 2.11
N HIS A 16 -7.66 -15.66 1.71
CA HIS A 16 -6.64 -15.65 0.67
C HIS A 16 -5.29 -16.16 1.20
N GLN A 17 -4.53 -16.85 0.35
CA GLN A 17 -3.22 -17.36 0.75
C GLN A 17 -2.25 -16.22 1.08
N ASN A 18 -2.19 -15.16 0.26
CA ASN A 18 -1.33 -13.99 0.49
C ASN A 18 -2.19 -12.75 0.70
N PHE A 19 -1.70 -11.80 1.52
CA PHE A 19 -2.41 -10.58 1.86
C PHE A 19 -1.50 -9.36 1.71
N LEU A 20 -1.86 -8.45 0.80
CA LEU A 20 -1.12 -7.21 0.56
C LEU A 20 -1.99 -6.01 0.92
N MET A 21 -1.45 -5.13 1.75
CA MET A 21 -2.04 -3.84 2.10
C MET A 21 -1.35 -2.74 1.30
N TYR A 22 -2.14 -1.79 0.81
CA TYR A 22 -1.64 -0.62 0.08
C TYR A 22 -2.09 0.65 0.79
N LEU A 23 -1.13 1.47 1.22
CA LEU A 23 -1.37 2.71 1.97
C LEU A 23 -0.69 3.89 1.27
N THR A 24 -1.46 4.69 0.58
CA THR A 24 -0.97 5.85 -0.19
C THR A 24 -0.46 7.01 0.68
N ARG A 25 -0.85 7.04 1.96
CA ARG A 25 -0.46 8.05 2.94
C ARG A 25 0.00 7.41 4.24
N HIS A 26 1.29 7.13 4.30
CA HIS A 26 1.98 6.73 5.52
C HIS A 26 1.96 7.91 6.50
N SER A 27 1.44 7.69 7.71
CA SER A 27 1.49 8.66 8.79
C SER A 27 1.41 7.96 10.16
N PRO A 28 1.78 8.64 11.25
CA PRO A 28 1.65 8.10 12.61
C PRO A 28 0.20 7.84 13.02
N LEU A 29 -0.78 8.38 12.27
CA LEU A 29 -2.21 8.13 12.48
C LEU A 29 -2.71 6.88 11.75
N SER A 30 -1.96 6.37 10.78
CA SER A 30 -2.33 5.20 9.96
C SER A 30 -1.56 3.95 10.37
N LEU A 31 -0.29 4.11 10.75
CA LEU A 31 0.54 3.04 11.30
C LEU A 31 0.78 3.32 12.79
N VAL A 32 -0.13 2.80 13.62
CA VAL A 32 -0.18 3.04 15.08
C VAL A 32 0.31 1.83 15.85
N HIS A 33 0.83 2.03 17.05
CA HIS A 33 1.22 0.93 17.95
C HIS A 33 0.05 0.00 18.29
N GLU A 34 -1.16 0.56 18.49
CA GLU A 34 -2.36 -0.19 18.78
C GLU A 34 -3.55 0.42 18.02
N VAL A 35 -4.36 -0.45 17.40
CA VAL A 35 -5.61 -0.04 16.75
C VAL A 35 -6.77 -0.12 17.73
N GLU A 36 -7.68 0.84 17.67
CA GLU A 36 -8.88 0.83 18.53
C GLU A 36 -9.82 -0.34 18.20
N ILE A 37 -9.87 -0.77 16.93
CA ILE A 37 -10.75 -1.83 16.44
C ILE A 37 -10.02 -2.68 15.40
N VAL A 38 -9.94 -3.99 15.64
CA VAL A 38 -9.39 -4.95 14.67
C VAL A 38 -10.46 -5.33 13.65
N SER A 39 -10.45 -4.67 12.49
CA SER A 39 -11.36 -5.01 11.37
C SER A 39 -10.91 -6.28 10.63
N ALA A 40 -9.61 -6.54 10.56
CA ALA A 40 -9.02 -7.72 9.94
C ALA A 40 -7.75 -8.11 10.70
N GLY A 41 -7.68 -9.38 11.12
CA GLY A 41 -6.66 -9.88 12.06
C GLY A 41 -5.67 -10.88 11.48
N ARG A 42 -5.24 -10.71 10.22
CA ARG A 42 -4.40 -11.70 9.51
C ARG A 42 -3.13 -12.09 10.30
N GLY A 43 -2.48 -11.12 10.94
CA GLY A 43 -1.26 -11.35 11.70
C GLY A 43 -1.44 -11.94 13.11
N LEU A 44 -2.67 -12.18 13.57
CA LEU A 44 -2.93 -12.65 14.94
C LEU A 44 -2.72 -14.16 15.10
N ALA A 45 -3.03 -14.95 14.07
CA ALA A 45 -2.87 -16.40 14.08
C ALA A 45 -1.56 -16.83 13.40
N SER A 46 -0.82 -17.72 14.06
CA SER A 46 0.35 -18.39 13.50
C SER A 46 0.00 -19.24 12.27
N PRO A 47 0.98 -19.59 11.42
CA PRO A 47 0.75 -20.48 10.29
C PRO A 47 0.13 -21.83 10.68
N GLU A 48 0.45 -22.36 11.86
CA GLU A 48 -0.12 -23.60 12.38
C GLU A 48 -1.58 -23.44 12.78
N GLU A 49 -1.92 -22.41 13.56
CA GLU A 49 -3.31 -22.11 13.96
C GLU A 49 -4.20 -21.87 12.73
N ARG A 50 -3.68 -21.19 11.71
CA ARG A 50 -4.39 -20.99 10.44
C ARG A 50 -4.71 -22.32 9.77
N ARG A 51 -3.73 -23.22 9.64
CA ARG A 51 -3.94 -24.56 9.07
C ARG A 51 -4.96 -25.37 9.87
N ALA A 52 -4.87 -25.34 11.20
CA ALA A 52 -5.83 -26.03 12.08
C ALA A 52 -7.26 -25.52 11.89
N ALA A 53 -7.44 -24.24 11.56
CA ALA A 53 -8.73 -23.63 11.24
C ALA A 53 -9.17 -23.81 9.78
N GLY A 54 -8.44 -24.57 8.96
CA GLY A 54 -8.73 -24.74 7.53
C GLY A 54 -8.38 -23.52 6.66
N LEU A 55 -7.59 -22.58 7.18
CA LEU A 55 -7.14 -21.38 6.49
C LEU A 55 -5.74 -21.55 5.89
N HIS A 56 -5.46 -20.79 4.84
CA HIS A 56 -4.15 -20.81 4.19
C HIS A 56 -3.16 -19.88 4.90
N PRO A 57 -1.96 -20.37 5.30
CA PRO A 57 -0.84 -19.51 5.64
C PRO A 57 -0.27 -18.88 4.36
N GLY A 58 0.47 -17.78 4.50
CA GLY A 58 1.18 -17.15 3.39
C GLY A 58 1.62 -15.73 3.72
N GLU A 59 2.15 -15.04 2.74
CA GLU A 59 2.84 -13.77 2.94
C GLU A 59 1.87 -12.65 3.31
N VAL A 60 2.33 -11.76 4.19
CA VAL A 60 1.65 -10.50 4.51
C VAL A 60 2.60 -9.37 4.22
N ARG A 61 2.18 -8.44 3.36
CA ARG A 61 2.98 -7.28 2.96
C ARG A 61 2.19 -5.99 3.10
N LEU A 62 2.89 -4.91 3.37
CA LEU A 62 2.35 -3.55 3.34
C LEU A 62 3.23 -2.70 2.44
N VAL A 63 2.64 -2.12 1.40
CA VAL A 63 3.31 -1.13 0.54
C VAL A 63 2.75 0.24 0.87
N THR A 64 3.64 1.19 1.15
CA THR A 64 3.29 2.57 1.45
C THR A 64 3.96 3.53 0.49
N ASN A 65 3.62 4.83 0.52
CA ASN A 65 4.37 5.83 -0.24
C ASN A 65 5.82 6.04 0.23
N LEU A 66 6.25 5.43 1.34
CA LEU A 66 7.62 5.55 1.89
C LEU A 66 8.48 4.30 1.68
N GLY A 67 7.87 3.13 1.48
CA GLY A 67 8.57 1.85 1.48
C GLY A 67 7.64 0.66 1.63
N SER A 68 8.23 -0.55 1.60
CA SER A 68 7.53 -1.83 1.79
C SER A 68 7.90 -2.49 3.13
N PHE A 69 6.93 -3.18 3.71
CA PHE A 69 7.09 -4.00 4.90
C PHE A 69 6.62 -5.42 4.59
N CYS A 70 7.26 -6.40 5.24
CA CYS A 70 6.84 -7.79 5.26
C CYS A 70 6.55 -8.21 6.70
N GLN A 71 5.60 -9.13 6.89
CA GLN A 71 5.41 -9.73 8.21
C GLN A 71 6.45 -10.82 8.44
N ASN A 72 7.14 -10.74 9.57
CA ASN A 72 7.99 -11.82 10.04
C ASN A 72 7.12 -12.99 10.55
N PRO A 73 7.31 -14.22 10.05
CA PRO A 73 6.47 -15.37 10.40
C PRO A 73 6.65 -15.85 11.85
N GLU A 74 7.78 -15.56 12.48
CA GLU A 74 8.09 -15.95 13.86
C GLU A 74 7.59 -14.92 14.86
N THR A 75 7.94 -13.64 14.66
CA THR A 75 7.56 -12.56 15.58
C THR A 75 6.14 -12.06 15.33
N ARG A 76 5.61 -12.29 14.11
CA ARG A 76 4.33 -11.78 13.59
C ARG A 76 4.27 -10.25 13.46
N LEU A 77 5.39 -9.56 13.64
CA LEU A 77 5.49 -8.11 13.48
C LEU A 77 5.76 -7.72 12.02
N LEU A 78 5.42 -6.49 11.67
CA LEU A 78 5.83 -5.89 10.40
C LEU A 78 7.28 -5.42 10.50
N GLU A 79 8.11 -5.84 9.55
CA GLU A 79 9.50 -5.46 9.41
C GLU A 79 9.68 -4.71 8.10
N LEU A 80 10.52 -3.67 8.10
CA LEU A 80 10.80 -2.86 6.93
C LEU A 80 11.67 -3.65 5.96
N GLU A 81 11.09 -3.97 4.81
CA GLU A 81 11.73 -4.73 3.75
C GLU A 81 12.48 -3.80 2.79
N SER A 82 11.90 -2.66 2.44
CA SER A 82 12.59 -1.69 1.60
C SER A 82 12.14 -0.25 1.81
N LEU A 83 13.04 0.70 1.55
CA LEU A 83 12.73 2.14 1.47
C LEU A 83 12.68 2.57 0.01
N HIS A 84 11.71 3.40 -0.36
CA HIS A 84 11.69 3.98 -1.69
C HIS A 84 12.83 4.99 -1.87
N PRO A 85 13.38 5.12 -3.09
CA PRO A 85 14.47 6.06 -3.36
C PRO A 85 14.14 7.49 -2.89
N GLY A 86 15.09 8.09 -2.15
CA GLY A 86 14.96 9.44 -1.61
C GLY A 86 14.25 9.56 -0.26
N VAL A 87 13.73 8.47 0.30
CA VAL A 87 13.14 8.44 1.66
C VAL A 87 14.24 8.16 2.68
N SER A 88 14.41 9.04 3.66
CA SER A 88 15.35 8.80 4.77
C SER A 88 14.74 7.92 5.86
N ARG A 89 15.60 7.22 6.61
CA ARG A 89 15.17 6.40 7.76
C ARG A 89 14.59 7.26 8.87
N GLU A 90 15.12 8.47 9.04
CA GLU A 90 14.65 9.46 10.01
C GLU A 90 13.23 9.89 9.66
N HIS A 91 12.96 10.20 8.39
CA HIS A 91 11.62 10.56 7.93
C HIS A 91 10.63 9.41 8.13
N LEU A 92 11.02 8.19 7.77
CA LEU A 92 10.18 7.01 8.01
C LEU A 92 9.84 6.86 9.50
N ARG A 93 10.84 6.95 10.39
CA ARG A 93 10.64 6.86 11.85
C ARG A 93 9.70 7.94 12.39
N GLU A 94 9.84 9.18 11.92
CA GLU A 94 8.93 10.28 12.29
C GLU A 94 7.49 10.05 11.80
N GLN A 95 7.31 9.27 10.72
CA GLN A 95 6.01 8.98 10.13
C GLN A 95 5.40 7.65 10.59
N THR A 96 6.08 6.84 11.40
CA THR A 96 5.56 5.56 11.90
C THR A 96 5.30 5.64 13.42
N GLY A 97 4.11 5.24 13.85
CA GLY A 97 3.68 5.30 15.25
C GLY A 97 4.13 4.12 16.12
N PHE A 98 5.07 3.30 15.65
CA PHE A 98 5.68 2.18 16.37
C PHE A 98 7.15 2.02 15.99
N GLU A 99 7.89 1.23 16.78
CA GLU A 99 9.31 0.95 16.52
C GLU A 99 9.50 0.15 15.24
N ILE A 100 10.40 0.64 14.37
CA ILE A 100 10.68 0.02 13.08
C ILE A 100 11.83 -0.97 13.21
N ILE A 101 11.55 -2.23 12.89
CA ILE A 101 12.54 -3.31 12.75
C ILE A 101 12.88 -3.44 11.27
N LEU A 102 14.15 -3.64 10.93
CA LEU A 102 14.58 -3.93 9.55
C LEU A 102 14.49 -5.43 9.30
N ALA A 103 13.90 -5.82 8.18
CA ALA A 103 13.88 -7.21 7.75
C ALA A 103 15.26 -7.69 7.31
N ASP A 104 15.49 -8.99 7.37
CA ASP A 104 16.65 -9.61 6.71
C ASP A 104 16.61 -9.31 5.20
N GLY A 105 17.68 -8.73 4.68
CA GLY A 105 17.73 -8.29 3.28
C GLY A 105 17.14 -6.90 3.01
N PHE A 106 16.95 -6.08 4.05
CA PHE A 106 16.59 -4.67 3.90
C PHE A 106 17.44 -3.96 2.84
N GLN A 107 16.77 -3.32 1.88
CA GLN A 107 17.42 -2.61 0.78
C GLN A 107 16.61 -1.38 0.33
N GLU A 108 17.18 -0.57 -0.54
CA GLU A 108 16.37 0.43 -1.26
C GLU A 108 15.50 -0.29 -2.31
N SER A 109 14.25 0.12 -2.47
CA SER A 109 13.36 -0.44 -3.49
C SER A 109 13.95 -0.17 -4.88
N PRO A 110 14.02 -1.17 -5.78
CA PRO A 110 14.54 -0.94 -7.12
C PRO A 110 13.66 0.08 -7.87
N PRO A 111 14.25 1.04 -8.59
CA PRO A 111 13.47 1.94 -9.43
C PRO A 111 12.81 1.16 -10.58
N PRO A 112 11.63 1.59 -11.06
CA PRO A 112 11.01 0.99 -12.22
C PRO A 112 11.92 1.05 -13.45
N THR A 113 11.89 0.01 -14.26
CA THR A 113 12.60 -0.04 -15.54
C THR A 113 12.01 0.94 -16.55
N ALA A 114 12.79 1.28 -17.59
CA ALA A 114 12.32 2.15 -18.66
C ALA A 114 11.07 1.59 -19.37
N GLU A 115 10.99 0.26 -19.51
CA GLU A 115 9.84 -0.40 -20.13
C GLU A 115 8.61 -0.36 -19.24
N GLU A 116 8.74 -0.62 -17.94
CA GLU A 116 7.62 -0.48 -16.99
C GLU A 116 7.09 0.95 -16.94
N LEU A 117 7.99 1.94 -16.98
CA LEU A 117 7.59 3.35 -17.06
C LEU A 117 6.88 3.68 -18.36
N ARG A 118 7.32 3.12 -19.49
CA ARG A 118 6.66 3.29 -20.78
C ARG A 118 5.25 2.73 -20.73
N VAL A 119 5.10 1.44 -20.40
CA VAL A 119 3.81 0.75 -20.29
C VAL A 119 2.87 1.49 -19.34
N LEU A 120 3.35 1.89 -18.15
CA LEU A 120 2.54 2.64 -17.19
C LEU A 120 2.03 3.98 -17.77
N ARG A 121 2.89 4.71 -18.49
CA ARG A 121 2.60 6.06 -18.97
C ARG A 121 1.92 6.11 -20.33
N THR A 122 1.88 5.03 -21.09
CA THR A 122 1.29 5.02 -22.43
C THR A 122 0.16 4.03 -22.62
N GLU A 123 0.09 2.96 -21.80
CA GLU A 123 -0.89 1.89 -21.97
C GLU A 123 -1.81 1.72 -20.75
N ILE A 124 -1.26 1.72 -19.52
CA ILE A 124 -2.04 1.43 -18.31
C ILE A 124 -2.69 2.68 -17.73
N ASP A 125 -1.93 3.75 -17.54
CA ASP A 125 -2.40 5.01 -16.96
C ASP A 125 -1.85 6.22 -17.74
N PRO A 126 -2.26 6.35 -19.02
CA PRO A 126 -1.78 7.40 -19.91
C PRO A 126 -2.16 8.81 -19.47
N LEU A 127 -3.32 8.97 -18.82
CA LEU A 127 -3.77 10.26 -18.28
C LEU A 127 -3.08 10.60 -16.95
N GLY A 128 -2.45 9.62 -16.29
CA GLY A 128 -1.80 9.82 -15.00
C GLY A 128 -2.79 10.00 -13.85
N ILE A 129 -3.91 9.26 -13.89
CA ILE A 129 -4.97 9.24 -12.87
C ILE A 129 -4.40 8.86 -11.50
N ARG A 130 -3.39 7.98 -11.44
CA ARG A 130 -2.72 7.57 -10.19
C ARG A 130 -2.20 8.75 -9.37
N ARG A 131 -1.90 9.89 -10.01
CA ARG A 131 -1.46 11.12 -9.31
C ARG A 131 -2.47 11.57 -8.26
N LEU A 132 -3.76 11.32 -8.48
CA LEU A 132 -4.82 11.65 -7.53
C LEU A 132 -4.61 11.00 -6.16
N GLU A 133 -4.01 9.82 -6.10
CA GLU A 133 -3.78 9.10 -4.85
C GLU A 133 -2.85 9.86 -3.90
N PHE A 134 -1.85 10.56 -4.46
CA PHE A 134 -0.74 11.16 -3.71
C PHE A 134 -0.93 12.65 -3.40
N ILE A 135 -1.87 13.35 -4.05
CA ILE A 135 -2.06 14.79 -3.83
C ILE A 135 -3.09 15.10 -2.74
N PRO A 136 -2.90 16.14 -1.89
CA PRO A 136 -3.86 16.56 -0.88
C PRO A 136 -5.26 16.83 -1.44
N SER A 137 -6.31 16.62 -0.64
CA SER A 137 -7.70 16.80 -1.09
C SER A 137 -7.99 18.19 -1.65
N LYS A 138 -7.31 19.23 -1.14
CA LYS A 138 -7.48 20.62 -1.62
C LYS A 138 -6.98 20.84 -3.05
N GLU A 139 -6.01 20.04 -3.48
CA GLU A 139 -5.40 20.12 -4.82
C GLU A 139 -6.09 19.18 -5.83
N ARG A 140 -6.94 18.26 -5.35
CA ARG A 140 -7.59 17.26 -6.20
C ARG A 140 -8.49 17.85 -7.26
N THR A 141 -9.24 18.90 -6.97
CA THR A 141 -10.16 19.51 -7.94
C THR A 141 -9.42 19.99 -9.19
N ALA A 142 -8.31 20.73 -9.02
CA ALA A 142 -7.54 21.22 -10.15
C ALA A 142 -6.96 20.08 -11.00
N LEU A 143 -6.48 19.01 -10.37
CA LEU A 143 -5.99 17.84 -11.09
C LEU A 143 -7.13 17.08 -11.80
N ILE A 144 -8.30 16.95 -11.19
CA ILE A 144 -9.46 16.32 -11.83
C ILE A 144 -9.86 17.11 -13.08
N ASP A 145 -9.91 18.44 -12.99
CA ASP A 145 -10.26 19.29 -14.14
C ASP A 145 -9.21 19.17 -15.26
N GLU A 146 -7.93 19.02 -14.92
CA GLU A 146 -6.86 18.71 -15.89
C GLU A 146 -7.09 17.34 -16.56
N LEU A 147 -7.35 16.31 -15.76
CA LEU A 147 -7.56 14.93 -16.26
C LEU A 147 -8.79 14.83 -17.17
N LEU A 148 -9.89 15.50 -16.82
CA LEU A 148 -11.10 15.52 -17.65
C LEU A 148 -10.84 16.18 -19.02
N ARG A 149 -10.09 17.29 -19.06
CA ARG A 149 -9.70 17.92 -20.34
C ARG A 149 -8.82 17.01 -21.19
N LEU A 150 -7.90 16.26 -20.57
CA LEU A 150 -7.06 15.30 -21.28
C LEU A 150 -7.88 14.11 -21.81
N GLU A 151 -8.83 13.61 -21.02
CA GLU A 151 -9.74 12.52 -21.41
C GLU A 151 -10.60 12.91 -22.62
N GLU A 152 -11.18 14.11 -22.64
CA GLU A 152 -11.94 14.63 -23.79
C GLU A 152 -11.10 14.64 -25.08
N GLY A 153 -9.84 15.06 -24.99
CA GLY A 153 -8.89 15.03 -26.10
C GLY A 153 -8.57 13.61 -26.57
N PHE A 154 -8.35 12.70 -25.62
CA PHE A 154 -8.01 11.29 -25.90
C PHE A 154 -9.14 10.57 -26.64
N ILE A 155 -10.39 10.73 -26.18
CA ILE A 155 -11.58 10.14 -26.83
C ILE A 155 -11.75 10.68 -28.26
N ALA A 156 -11.50 11.97 -28.46
CA ALA A 156 -11.65 12.60 -29.78
C ALA A 156 -10.62 12.08 -30.81
N GLU A 157 -9.41 11.71 -30.38
CA GLU A 157 -8.39 11.10 -31.25
C GLU A 157 -8.71 9.64 -31.59
N GLU A 158 -9.29 8.87 -30.65
CA GLU A 158 -9.62 7.46 -30.84
C GLU A 158 -10.86 7.23 -31.73
N THR A 159 -11.74 8.23 -31.83
CA THR A 159 -12.97 8.17 -32.66
C THR A 159 -12.75 8.61 -34.11
N ARG A 160 -11.51 8.89 -34.53
CA ARG A 160 -11.16 9.44 -35.85
C ARG A 160 -10.40 8.44 -36.72
#